data_AF-A0ABD5A4V7-F1
#
_entry.id   AF-A0ABD5A4V7-F1
#
_cell.length_a   1.000
_cell.length_b   1.000
_cell.length_c   1.000
_cell.angle_alpha   90.00
_cell.angle_beta   90.00
_cell.angle_gamma   90.00
#
_symmetry.space_group_name_H-M   'P 1'
#
loop_
_entity.id
_entity.type
_entity.pdbx_description
1 polymer ?
#
loop_
_entity_poly.entity_id
_entity_poly.type
_entity_poly.pdbx_seq_one_letter_code
_entity_poly.pdbx_strand_id
1 'polypeptide(L)'
;MSEFSQLLRNFRKELQFTQTEFATYLNQLDDEFNAVDVVTINRWENSKVKPSTYKALKILQYLGGDLFETIKSFKSEQKDTLIELFLNESYGSFQSRISALSGLNQQQGERNFKSLPLMSEPCDTGVIDRIKLLSKFTKVDISPLDQIDLYLYYCEKKAHGHKLINVDGDIVSHNVGFFFKDHQFETLKTQELDLRMACSLNSSKSINYFNISSHSEKKDHVIEHIVSDIQLLSQNKNIKKYSVLVKDPNMMRLLKSVGFEVFKFSEPSAKKCNITFKNKYYSYCILTIDKIDYLTNRNVMSLIKDEYSTMMKFPQLLREARKKLKLTQKDFAAYINHLDDEFSSVDVVTINRWENSKVKPSNYKALKLLDCLGLDLYTTLKTFDSEDNEDSALLEDFLRERFFSFQSRISSITKGEIEEGCDCQIMPLMTDQNDKTVIDRIKLISQYTKVDPSALDTIDLFLYCSEKKAHGRKMVDVNGEIVSHSLGFFFNEEVFEQYQNKHLHIKQACSLDSNHNLNYIVVSGHSEKREQSIANLISDMKLLAKNTKIKKYSMIIKNPSALELMKNIGFEIWKFSEPTEQKSNITFKNINYRYCVLTIDKIELLSNKNVIAFINKYG
;
A
#
# COMPACT_ATOMS: atom_id res chain seq x y z
N MET A 1 24.97 9.18 8.49
CA MET A 1 24.61 9.15 9.93
C MET A 1 23.19 8.64 10.04
N SER A 2 22.89 7.75 11.00
CA SER A 2 21.51 7.26 11.17
C SER A 2 20.61 8.41 11.65
N GLU A 3 19.35 8.44 11.20
CA GLU A 3 18.35 9.45 11.56
C GLU A 3 18.21 9.59 13.09
N PHE A 4 18.22 8.45 13.80
CA PHE A 4 18.24 8.38 15.26
C PHE A 4 19.47 9.05 15.90
N SER A 5 20.68 8.85 15.36
CA SER A 5 21.91 9.45 15.91
C SER A 5 21.86 10.98 15.92
N GLN A 6 21.32 11.56 14.85
CA GLN A 6 21.16 13.01 14.74
C GLN A 6 20.06 13.51 15.67
N LEU A 7 18.94 12.80 15.73
CA LEU A 7 17.81 13.11 16.61
C LEU A 7 18.23 13.12 18.09
N LEU A 8 18.94 12.08 18.53
CA LEU A 8 19.47 11.96 19.88
C LEU A 8 20.41 13.12 20.23
N ARG A 9 21.30 13.48 19.31
CA ARG A 9 22.22 14.61 19.47
C ARG A 9 21.48 15.95 19.56
N ASN A 10 20.41 16.13 18.79
CA ASN A 10 19.59 17.34 18.83
C ASN A 10 18.90 17.46 20.19
N PHE A 11 18.23 16.41 20.66
CA PHE A 11 17.59 16.42 21.98
C PHE A 11 18.56 16.74 23.10
N ARG A 12 19.75 16.12 23.11
CA ARG A 12 20.76 16.43 24.12
C ARG A 12 21.15 17.91 24.10
N LYS A 13 21.36 18.48 22.91
CA LYS A 13 21.73 19.90 22.75
C LYS A 13 20.59 20.84 23.15
N GLU A 14 19.35 20.50 22.83
CA GLU A 14 18.15 21.25 23.22
C GLU A 14 17.97 21.26 24.74
N LEU A 15 18.25 20.14 25.41
CA LEU A 15 18.28 20.03 26.86
C LEU A 15 19.55 20.62 27.50
N GLN A 16 20.47 21.16 26.69
CA GLN A 16 21.73 21.77 27.11
C GLN A 16 22.65 20.84 27.93
N PHE A 17 22.53 19.53 27.74
CA PHE A 17 23.37 18.57 28.46
C PHE A 17 24.69 18.29 27.73
N THR A 18 25.76 18.12 28.50
CA THR A 18 26.96 17.40 28.08
C THR A 18 26.64 15.91 27.86
N GLN A 19 27.52 15.17 27.18
CA GLN A 19 27.30 13.72 26.98
C GLN A 19 27.26 12.95 28.32
N THR A 20 28.03 13.39 29.31
CA THR A 20 28.03 12.80 30.66
C THR A 20 26.73 13.08 31.39
N GLU A 21 26.27 14.33 31.42
CA GLU A 21 24.99 14.70 32.06
C GLU A 21 23.82 14.00 31.39
N PHE A 22 23.87 13.85 30.07
CA PHE A 22 22.82 13.17 29.34
C PHE A 22 22.76 11.66 29.63
N ALA A 23 23.91 11.00 29.78
CA ALA A 23 23.96 9.61 30.23
C ALA A 23 23.35 9.45 31.63
N THR A 24 23.75 10.31 32.58
CA THR A 24 23.18 10.33 33.94
C THR A 24 21.68 10.59 33.92
N TYR A 25 21.22 11.53 33.09
CA TYR A 25 19.80 11.83 32.92
C TYR A 25 19.03 10.61 32.42
N LEU A 26 19.51 9.92 31.38
CA LEU A 26 18.86 8.71 30.87
C LEU A 26 18.80 7.61 31.93
N ASN A 27 19.87 7.39 32.70
CA ASN A 27 19.88 6.37 33.77
C ASN A 27 18.82 6.62 34.86
N GLN A 28 18.38 7.86 35.04
CA GLN A 28 17.33 8.21 36.01
C GLN A 28 15.91 8.02 35.46
N LEU A 29 15.74 7.84 34.14
CA LEU A 29 14.42 7.73 33.52
C LEU A 29 13.84 6.32 33.60
N ASP A 30 14.68 5.30 33.44
CA ASP A 30 14.24 3.91 33.30
C ASP A 30 15.39 2.94 33.56
N ASP A 31 15.09 1.83 34.24
CA ASP A 31 16.08 0.80 34.57
C ASP A 31 16.76 0.19 33.34
N GLU A 32 16.07 0.20 32.19
CA GLU A 32 16.61 -0.23 30.90
C GLU A 32 17.85 0.58 30.46
N PHE A 33 18.02 1.78 31.01
CA PHE A 33 19.13 2.68 30.68
C PHE A 33 20.29 2.59 31.65
N ASN A 34 20.20 1.88 32.78
CA ASN A 34 21.23 1.88 33.85
C ASN A 34 22.68 1.62 33.39
N ALA A 35 22.89 0.94 32.26
CA ALA A 35 24.21 0.67 31.68
C ALA A 35 24.69 1.73 30.66
N VAL A 36 23.94 2.82 30.45
CA VAL A 36 24.29 3.88 29.50
C VAL A 36 25.32 4.81 30.14
N ASP A 37 26.51 4.83 29.56
CA ASP A 37 27.60 5.73 29.94
C ASP A 37 27.91 6.75 28.85
N VAL A 38 28.82 7.69 29.16
CA VAL A 38 29.25 8.74 28.24
C VAL A 38 29.83 8.16 26.93
N VAL A 39 30.50 7.00 27.00
CA VAL A 39 31.09 6.32 25.84
C VAL A 39 29.99 5.78 24.93
N THR A 40 28.93 5.23 25.50
CA THR A 40 27.75 4.72 24.80
C THR A 40 27.02 5.85 24.10
N ILE A 41 26.77 6.98 24.77
CA ILE A 41 26.19 8.19 24.15
C ILE A 41 27.06 8.67 22.99
N ASN A 42 28.38 8.75 23.17
CA ASN A 42 29.29 9.18 22.12
C ASN A 42 29.24 8.25 20.90
N ARG A 43 29.20 6.93 21.12
CA ARG A 43 29.10 5.93 20.06
C ARG A 43 27.77 6.02 19.32
N TRP A 44 26.66 6.23 20.03
CA TRP A 44 25.33 6.40 19.43
C TRP A 44 25.23 7.67 18.59
N GLU A 45 25.66 8.82 19.11
CA GLU A 45 25.60 10.10 18.38
C GLU A 45 26.48 10.12 17.14
N ASN A 46 27.61 9.42 17.15
CA ASN A 46 28.52 9.32 16.01
C ASN A 46 28.19 8.15 15.08
N SER A 47 27.05 7.49 15.26
CA SER A 47 26.63 6.31 14.48
C SER A 47 27.66 5.15 14.49
N LYS A 48 28.52 5.05 15.51
CA LYS A 48 29.51 3.96 15.64
C LYS A 48 28.87 2.65 16.11
N VAL A 49 27.87 2.75 16.98
CA VAL A 49 27.05 1.64 17.48
C VAL A 49 25.60 2.11 17.49
N LYS A 50 24.65 1.20 17.26
CA LYS A 50 23.21 1.50 17.33
C LYS A 50 22.61 0.84 18.58
N PRO A 51 21.73 1.54 19.34
CA PRO A 51 20.89 0.86 20.30
C PRO A 51 19.92 -0.09 19.58
N SER A 52 19.39 -1.09 20.30
CA SER A 52 18.23 -1.85 19.83
C SER A 52 17.05 -0.93 19.53
N THR A 53 16.17 -1.31 18.61
CA THR A 53 14.93 -0.57 18.30
C THR A 53 14.10 -0.26 19.55
N TYR A 54 13.98 -1.23 20.47
CA TYR A 54 13.33 -1.04 21.77
C TYR A 54 13.93 0.12 22.58
N LYS A 55 15.23 0.02 22.89
CA LYS A 55 15.97 1.06 23.60
C LYS A 55 15.88 2.43 22.92
N ALA A 56 15.96 2.48 21.59
CA ALA A 56 15.83 3.72 20.82
C ALA A 56 14.45 4.38 21.00
N LEU A 57 13.36 3.63 20.79
CA LEU A 57 12.01 4.17 20.93
C LEU A 57 11.67 4.55 22.36
N LYS A 58 12.17 3.79 23.35
CA LYS A 58 11.99 4.11 24.77
C LYS A 58 12.65 5.45 25.12
N ILE A 59 13.89 5.69 24.67
CA ILE A 59 14.58 6.98 24.82
C ILE A 59 13.73 8.10 24.20
N LEU A 60 13.31 7.93 22.95
CA LEU A 60 12.52 8.96 22.25
C LEU A 60 11.17 9.23 22.92
N GLN A 61 10.53 8.22 23.49
CA GLN A 61 9.27 8.39 24.22
C GLN A 61 9.45 9.33 25.42
N TYR A 62 10.55 9.20 26.17
CA TYR A 62 10.84 10.10 27.28
C TYR A 62 11.25 11.51 26.81
N LEU A 63 11.96 11.61 25.70
CA LEU A 63 12.40 12.88 25.11
C LEU A 63 11.29 13.60 24.31
N GLY A 64 10.16 12.94 24.06
CA GLY A 64 9.06 13.48 23.25
C GLY A 64 9.33 13.48 21.75
N GLY A 65 10.17 12.57 21.26
CA GLY A 65 10.46 12.38 19.84
C GLY A 65 9.35 11.66 19.07
N ASP A 66 9.37 11.83 17.74
CA ASP A 66 8.46 11.16 16.83
C ASP A 66 8.82 9.67 16.70
N LEU A 67 8.00 8.81 17.30
CA LEU A 67 8.21 7.37 17.26
C LEU A 67 7.87 6.79 15.88
N PHE A 68 6.93 7.39 15.14
CA PHE A 68 6.40 6.83 13.90
C PHE A 68 7.45 6.86 12.78
N GLU A 69 8.06 8.02 12.56
CA GLU A 69 9.13 8.17 11.57
C GLU A 69 10.38 7.36 11.97
N THR A 70 10.68 7.28 13.26
CA THR A 70 11.79 6.45 13.74
C THR A 70 11.56 4.97 13.45
N ILE A 71 10.35 4.45 13.64
CA ILE A 71 10.00 3.05 13.32
C ILE A 71 10.20 2.75 11.83
N LYS A 72 9.78 3.66 10.94
CA LYS A 72 10.02 3.56 9.49
C LYS A 72 11.49 3.49 9.13
N SER A 73 12.34 4.23 9.85
CA SER A 73 13.79 4.30 9.57
C SER A 73 14.56 2.99 9.86
N PHE A 74 14.02 2.10 10.70
CA PHE A 74 14.65 0.81 10.98
C PHE A 74 14.43 -0.16 9.81
N LYS A 75 15.47 -0.87 9.35
CA LYS A 75 15.30 -1.92 8.32
C LYS A 75 14.63 -3.16 8.94
N SER A 76 13.60 -3.71 8.30
CA SER A 76 13.11 -5.08 8.56
C SER A 76 13.63 -5.94 7.41
N GLU A 77 14.26 -7.07 7.70
CA GLU A 77 14.81 -7.95 6.66
C GLU A 77 13.83 -9.04 6.18
N GLN A 78 12.58 -9.09 6.67
CA GLN A 78 11.62 -10.11 6.23
C GLN A 78 10.17 -9.60 6.18
N LYS A 79 9.39 -10.13 5.21
CA LYS A 79 7.93 -10.14 5.24
C LYS A 79 7.49 -11.16 6.30
N ASP A 80 7.06 -10.66 7.46
CA ASP A 80 6.55 -11.52 8.53
C ASP A 80 5.12 -11.98 8.23
N THR A 81 4.92 -13.29 8.17
CA THR A 81 3.70 -13.96 7.69
C THR A 81 2.56 -13.99 8.72
N LEU A 82 2.79 -13.60 9.98
CA LEU A 82 1.85 -13.87 11.07
C LEU A 82 0.52 -13.12 10.94
N ILE A 83 0.57 -11.82 10.62
CA ILE A 83 -0.64 -11.02 10.40
C ILE A 83 -1.33 -11.44 9.09
N GLU A 84 -0.55 -11.73 8.06
CA GLU A 84 -1.06 -12.19 6.77
C GLU A 84 -1.80 -13.55 6.87
N LEU A 85 -1.22 -14.50 7.62
CA LEU A 85 -1.85 -15.79 7.95
C LEU A 85 -3.18 -15.58 8.69
N PHE A 86 -3.20 -14.73 9.71
CA PHE A 86 -4.44 -14.39 10.42
C PHE A 86 -5.50 -13.79 9.48
N LEU A 87 -5.11 -12.85 8.62
CA LEU A 87 -6.03 -12.21 7.67
C LEU A 87 -6.60 -13.23 6.68
N ASN A 88 -5.77 -14.15 6.20
CA ASN A 88 -6.19 -15.24 5.31
C ASN A 88 -7.13 -16.22 6.01
N GLU A 89 -6.84 -16.62 7.24
CA GLU A 89 -7.71 -17.53 8.00
C GLU A 89 -9.07 -16.89 8.35
N SER A 90 -9.07 -15.62 8.77
CA SER A 90 -10.27 -14.94 9.29
C SER A 90 -11.19 -14.41 8.18
N TYR A 91 -10.62 -13.99 7.05
CA TYR A 91 -11.35 -13.31 5.97
C TYR A 91 -11.22 -14.01 4.61
N GLY A 92 -10.42 -15.08 4.49
CA GLY A 92 -10.27 -15.88 3.28
C GLY A 92 -11.09 -17.18 3.27
N SER A 93 -11.88 -17.48 4.32
CA SER A 93 -12.65 -18.72 4.41
C SER A 93 -13.78 -18.79 3.36
N PHE A 94 -14.17 -20.01 2.94
CA PHE A 94 -15.29 -20.26 2.03
C PHE A 94 -16.61 -19.65 2.54
N GLN A 95 -16.87 -19.73 3.85
CA GLN A 95 -18.09 -19.20 4.46
C GLN A 95 -18.11 -17.66 4.47
N SER A 96 -16.96 -17.01 4.69
CA SER A 96 -16.83 -15.55 4.62
C SER A 96 -17.07 -15.03 3.18
N ARG A 97 -16.68 -15.82 2.17
CA ARG A 97 -16.96 -15.54 0.75
C ARG A 97 -18.45 -15.69 0.40
N ILE A 98 -19.14 -16.69 0.97
CA ILE A 98 -20.59 -16.89 0.81
C ILE A 98 -21.41 -15.78 1.49
N SER A 99 -21.02 -15.29 2.66
CA SER A 99 -21.70 -14.17 3.31
C SER A 99 -21.51 -12.84 2.56
N ALA A 100 -20.40 -12.66 1.84
CA ALA A 100 -20.20 -11.53 0.93
C ALA A 100 -21.07 -11.65 -0.34
N LEU A 101 -21.45 -12.87 -0.75
CA LEU A 101 -22.33 -13.12 -1.89
C LEU A 101 -23.81 -12.75 -1.60
N SER A 102 -24.27 -12.75 -0.35
CA SER A 102 -25.64 -12.29 -0.02
C SER A 102 -25.86 -10.77 -0.19
N GLY A 103 -24.80 -9.99 -0.40
CA GLY A 103 -24.84 -8.57 -0.74
C GLY A 103 -24.59 -8.28 -2.23
N LEU A 104 -24.87 -9.24 -3.12
CA LEU A 104 -24.64 -9.17 -4.58
C LEU A 104 -25.54 -8.14 -5.31
N ASN A 105 -25.42 -6.87 -4.95
CA ASN A 105 -25.49 -5.78 -5.92
C ASN A 105 -24.39 -4.79 -5.53
N GLN A 106 -23.27 -4.89 -6.25
CA GLN A 106 -22.05 -4.08 -6.13
C GLN A 106 -21.16 -4.44 -4.94
N GLN A 107 -19.95 -4.96 -5.24
CA GLN A 107 -18.68 -4.47 -4.69
C GLN A 107 -17.52 -5.39 -5.11
N GLN A 108 -17.00 -5.14 -6.31
CA GLN A 108 -15.68 -5.60 -6.77
C GLN A 108 -14.61 -4.61 -6.26
N GLY A 109 -13.50 -5.15 -5.75
CA GLY A 109 -12.14 -4.76 -6.14
C GLY A 109 -11.49 -3.45 -5.68
N GLU A 110 -12.20 -2.43 -5.23
CA GLU A 110 -11.58 -1.19 -4.76
C GLU A 110 -11.36 -1.20 -3.24
N ARG A 111 -10.43 -0.39 -2.71
CA ARG A 111 -10.65 0.26 -1.42
C ARG A 111 -11.87 1.19 -1.60
N ASN A 112 -13.04 0.58 -1.79
CA ASN A 112 -14.36 1.17 -1.89
C ASN A 112 -14.76 1.69 -0.52
N PHE A 113 -13.83 2.29 0.23
CA PHE A 113 -14.11 2.84 1.51
C PHE A 113 -13.28 4.08 1.79
N LYS A 114 -13.92 5.07 2.42
CA LYS A 114 -13.30 6.29 2.90
C LYS A 114 -13.16 6.21 4.41
N SER A 115 -11.94 6.44 4.92
CA SER A 115 -11.72 6.63 6.35
C SER A 115 -12.21 8.02 6.76
N LEU A 116 -13.13 8.06 7.71
CA LEU A 116 -13.71 9.27 8.28
C LEU A 116 -13.53 9.29 9.80
N PRO A 117 -13.50 10.48 10.42
CA PRO A 117 -13.60 10.60 11.87
C PRO A 117 -14.73 9.74 12.43
N LEU A 118 -14.54 9.20 13.64
CA LEU A 118 -15.56 8.37 14.30
C LEU A 118 -16.91 9.10 14.37
N MET A 119 -16.83 10.38 14.75
CA MET A 119 -17.95 11.29 14.86
C MET A 119 -17.62 12.55 14.04
N SER A 120 -18.42 12.81 12.99
CA SER A 120 -18.28 14.05 12.20
C SER A 120 -19.23 15.15 12.68
N GLU A 121 -20.41 14.76 13.18
CA GLU A 121 -21.49 15.66 13.62
C GLU A 121 -22.18 15.10 14.88
N PRO A 122 -22.87 15.94 15.69
CA PRO A 122 -23.59 15.49 16.88
C PRO A 122 -24.66 14.41 16.62
N CYS A 123 -25.21 14.39 15.41
CA CYS A 123 -26.27 13.47 14.99
C CYS A 123 -25.76 12.22 14.26
N ASP A 124 -24.45 11.96 14.30
CA ASP A 124 -23.80 10.84 13.61
C ASP A 124 -23.98 9.51 14.39
N THR A 125 -25.22 9.03 14.51
CA THR A 125 -25.55 7.84 15.31
C THR A 125 -25.24 6.51 14.61
N GLY A 126 -24.93 6.53 13.32
CA GLY A 126 -24.77 5.30 12.52
C GLY A 126 -23.72 4.34 13.06
N VAL A 127 -22.63 4.84 13.65
CA VAL A 127 -21.61 3.98 14.28
C VAL A 127 -22.13 3.35 15.59
N ILE A 128 -22.88 4.12 16.38
CA ILE A 128 -23.50 3.63 17.62
C ILE A 128 -24.50 2.52 17.28
N ASP A 129 -25.32 2.71 16.24
CA ASP A 129 -26.28 1.73 15.78
C ASP A 129 -25.59 0.44 15.29
N ARG A 130 -24.45 0.55 14.59
CA ARG A 130 -23.63 -0.60 14.22
C ARG A 130 -23.03 -1.31 15.43
N ILE A 131 -22.54 -0.58 16.43
CA ILE A 131 -22.03 -1.17 17.67
C ILE A 131 -23.16 -1.91 18.40
N LYS A 132 -24.36 -1.31 18.47
CA LYS A 132 -25.59 -1.91 19.01
C LYS A 132 -26.04 -3.15 18.26
N LEU A 133 -25.86 -3.18 16.94
CA LEU A 133 -26.15 -4.37 16.15
C LEU A 133 -25.15 -5.49 16.44
N LEU A 134 -23.85 -5.19 16.44
CA LEU A 134 -22.79 -6.17 16.70
C LEU A 134 -22.88 -6.77 18.10
N SER A 135 -23.21 -5.96 19.12
CA SER A 135 -23.32 -6.42 20.50
C SER A 135 -24.36 -7.54 20.67
N LYS A 136 -25.46 -7.50 19.90
CA LYS A 136 -26.48 -8.56 19.86
C LYS A 136 -25.89 -9.90 19.39
N PHE A 137 -25.00 -9.88 18.40
CA PHE A 137 -24.35 -11.08 17.87
C PHE A 137 -23.21 -11.58 18.76
N THR A 138 -22.48 -10.66 19.38
CA THR A 138 -21.26 -10.98 20.13
C THR A 138 -21.51 -11.19 21.63
N LYS A 139 -22.73 -10.91 22.11
CA LYS A 139 -23.13 -10.95 23.53
C LYS A 139 -22.22 -10.11 24.43
N VAL A 140 -21.69 -9.03 23.88
CA VAL A 140 -20.89 -8.05 24.63
C VAL A 140 -21.85 -7.02 25.18
N ASP A 141 -21.78 -6.73 26.48
CA ASP A 141 -22.54 -5.64 27.04
C ASP A 141 -21.96 -4.30 26.57
N ILE A 142 -22.82 -3.50 25.94
CA ILE A 142 -22.51 -2.16 25.45
C ILE A 142 -23.30 -1.08 26.21
N SER A 143 -24.05 -1.45 27.25
CA SER A 143 -24.73 -0.51 28.13
C SER A 143 -23.82 0.61 28.68
N PRO A 144 -22.48 0.44 28.84
CA PRO A 144 -21.62 1.56 29.20
C PRO A 144 -21.60 2.70 28.18
N LEU A 145 -21.87 2.44 26.89
CA LEU A 145 -21.97 3.49 25.86
C LEU A 145 -23.22 4.36 26.03
N ASP A 146 -24.31 3.80 26.58
CA ASP A 146 -25.55 4.56 26.82
C ASP A 146 -25.41 5.54 28.00
N GLN A 147 -24.33 5.42 28.79
CA GLN A 147 -24.05 6.28 29.95
C GLN A 147 -23.25 7.55 29.60
N ILE A 148 -22.82 7.69 28.34
CA ILE A 148 -21.99 8.80 27.89
C ILE A 148 -22.53 9.40 26.60
N ASP A 149 -22.19 10.67 26.36
CA ASP A 149 -22.33 11.29 25.05
C ASP A 149 -21.03 11.03 24.26
N LEU A 150 -21.07 10.09 23.32
CA LEU A 150 -19.90 9.70 22.53
C LEU A 150 -19.37 10.87 21.68
N TYR A 151 -20.25 11.73 21.16
CA TYR A 151 -19.84 12.89 20.38
C TYR A 151 -19.04 13.86 21.26
N LEU A 152 -19.58 14.21 22.43
CA LEU A 152 -18.89 15.07 23.39
C LEU A 152 -17.55 14.45 23.83
N TYR A 153 -17.53 13.15 24.12
CA TYR A 153 -16.30 12.45 24.53
C TYR A 153 -15.26 12.44 23.41
N TYR A 154 -15.68 12.32 22.15
CA TYR A 154 -14.80 12.41 21.00
C TYR A 154 -14.23 13.84 20.85
N CYS A 155 -15.09 14.88 20.93
CA CYS A 155 -14.67 16.28 20.90
C CYS A 155 -13.70 16.66 22.03
N GLU A 156 -13.93 16.15 23.25
CA GLU A 156 -13.07 16.35 24.41
C GLU A 156 -11.79 15.49 24.41
N LYS A 157 -11.57 14.70 23.34
CA LYS A 157 -10.48 13.74 23.20
C LYS A 157 -10.44 12.69 24.32
N LYS A 158 -11.60 12.34 24.89
CA LYS A 158 -11.77 11.20 25.81
C LYS A 158 -11.97 9.88 25.07
N ALA A 159 -12.47 9.96 23.84
CA ALA A 159 -12.58 8.86 22.91
C ALA A 159 -11.71 9.11 21.65
N HIS A 160 -11.32 8.04 20.98
CA HIS A 160 -10.64 8.05 19.70
C HIS A 160 -11.12 6.89 18.83
N GLY A 161 -11.15 7.11 17.52
CA GLY A 161 -11.51 6.10 16.54
C GLY A 161 -11.81 6.72 15.20
N HIS A 162 -12.19 5.87 14.28
CA HIS A 162 -12.63 6.23 12.95
C HIS A 162 -13.64 5.20 12.43
N LYS A 163 -14.34 5.57 11.37
CA LYS A 163 -15.25 4.70 10.64
C LYS A 163 -14.82 4.65 9.18
N LEU A 164 -15.01 3.48 8.56
CA LEU A 164 -14.83 3.33 7.12
C LEU A 164 -16.22 3.27 6.51
N ILE A 165 -16.51 4.20 5.59
CA ILE A 165 -17.76 4.21 4.82
C ILE A 165 -17.51 3.70 3.42
N ASN A 166 -18.43 2.94 2.82
CA ASN A 166 -18.28 2.49 1.45
C ASN A 166 -18.70 3.56 0.42
N VAL A 167 -18.66 3.21 -0.88
CA VAL A 167 -19.10 4.10 -1.98
C VAL A 167 -20.57 4.51 -1.87
N ASP A 168 -21.41 3.66 -1.28
CA ASP A 168 -22.84 3.90 -1.05
C ASP A 168 -23.09 4.75 0.20
N GLY A 169 -22.03 5.08 0.96
CA GLY A 169 -22.10 5.82 2.22
C GLY A 169 -22.34 4.95 3.46
N ASP A 170 -22.47 3.63 3.31
CA ASP A 170 -22.68 2.73 4.43
C ASP A 170 -21.40 2.56 5.24
N ILE A 171 -21.51 2.61 6.56
CA ILE A 171 -20.40 2.23 7.44
C ILE A 171 -20.15 0.74 7.22
N VAL A 172 -18.93 0.34 6.84
CA VAL A 172 -18.48 -1.05 6.63
C VAL A 172 -17.42 -1.50 7.64
N SER A 173 -17.00 -0.58 8.51
CA SER A 173 -15.98 -0.83 9.53
C SER A 173 -15.94 0.30 10.54
N HIS A 174 -15.52 0.01 11.77
CA HIS A 174 -15.23 1.02 12.79
C HIS A 174 -14.23 0.54 13.82
N ASN A 175 -13.51 1.48 14.43
CA ASN A 175 -12.84 1.28 15.72
C ASN A 175 -13.25 2.39 16.69
N VAL A 176 -13.37 2.04 17.97
CA VAL A 176 -13.66 2.97 19.06
C VAL A 176 -12.82 2.57 20.26
N GLY A 177 -12.10 3.53 20.80
CA GLY A 177 -11.38 3.38 22.05
C GLY A 177 -11.48 4.61 22.94
N PHE A 178 -11.16 4.40 24.21
CA PHE A 178 -11.22 5.40 25.27
C PHE A 178 -9.90 5.44 26.01
N PHE A 179 -9.62 6.58 26.63
CA PHE A 179 -8.40 6.78 27.39
C PHE A 179 -8.69 6.70 28.88
N PHE A 180 -7.91 5.92 29.62
CA PHE A 180 -8.02 5.80 31.08
C PHE A 180 -6.68 6.10 31.72
N LYS A 181 -6.67 6.75 32.89
CA LYS A 181 -5.43 6.84 33.67
C LYS A 181 -5.04 5.43 34.11
N ASP A 182 -3.75 5.09 34.07
CA ASP A 182 -3.31 3.70 34.32
C ASP A 182 -3.85 3.11 35.63
N HIS A 183 -3.74 3.83 36.75
CA HIS A 183 -4.27 3.37 38.04
C HIS A 183 -5.80 3.16 38.03
N GLN A 184 -6.55 3.97 37.27
CA GLN A 184 -7.99 3.79 37.10
C GLN A 184 -8.29 2.58 36.24
N PHE A 185 -7.53 2.37 35.16
CA PHE A 185 -7.69 1.20 34.30
C PHE A 185 -7.45 -0.11 35.06
N GLU A 186 -6.46 -0.15 35.95
CA GLU A 186 -6.17 -1.34 36.76
C GLU A 186 -7.35 -1.77 37.65
N THR A 187 -8.21 -0.84 38.08
CA THR A 187 -9.42 -1.17 38.87
C THR A 187 -10.42 -2.04 38.09
N LEU A 188 -10.40 -1.97 36.75
CA LEU A 188 -11.25 -2.77 35.87
C LEU A 188 -10.98 -4.28 36.00
N LYS A 189 -9.82 -4.71 36.53
CA LYS A 189 -9.59 -6.12 36.87
C LYS A 189 -10.67 -6.69 37.77
N THR A 190 -11.18 -5.85 38.68
CA THR A 190 -12.15 -6.23 39.71
C THR A 190 -13.53 -5.60 39.53
N GLN A 191 -13.65 -4.54 38.71
CA GLN A 191 -14.88 -3.78 38.52
C GLN A 191 -15.42 -3.89 37.09
N GLU A 192 -16.70 -3.59 36.90
CA GLU A 192 -17.29 -3.44 35.58
C GLU A 192 -16.74 -2.22 34.84
N LEU A 193 -16.90 -2.20 33.51
CA LEU A 193 -16.40 -1.13 32.68
C LEU A 193 -17.31 0.10 32.80
N ASP A 194 -16.77 1.18 33.36
CA ASP A 194 -17.42 2.49 33.40
C ASP A 194 -16.71 3.48 32.49
N LEU A 195 -17.35 3.82 31.36
CA LEU A 195 -16.80 4.77 30.39
C LEU A 195 -16.74 6.20 30.91
N ARG A 196 -17.49 6.54 31.96
CA ARG A 196 -17.44 7.88 32.58
C ARG A 196 -16.10 8.14 33.27
N MET A 197 -15.32 7.09 33.52
CA MET A 197 -13.95 7.20 34.02
C MET A 197 -12.93 7.60 32.95
N ALA A 198 -13.33 7.68 31.67
CA ALA A 198 -12.44 8.08 30.60
C ALA A 198 -11.91 9.51 30.82
N CYS A 199 -10.60 9.67 30.62
CA CYS A 199 -9.91 10.96 30.71
C CYS A 199 -9.56 11.49 29.33
N SER A 200 -9.32 12.81 29.21
CA SER A 200 -8.85 13.37 27.95
C SER A 200 -7.42 12.91 27.63
N LEU A 201 -7.12 12.65 26.36
CA LEU A 201 -5.79 12.36 25.83
C LEU A 201 -4.77 13.45 26.21
N ASN A 202 -5.23 14.69 26.36
CA ASN A 202 -4.39 15.82 26.77
C ASN A 202 -3.98 15.76 28.25
N SER A 203 -4.38 14.74 29.02
CA SER A 203 -3.95 14.56 30.40
C SER A 203 -2.43 14.40 30.47
N SER A 204 -1.78 15.09 31.42
CA SER A 204 -0.35 14.95 31.70
C SER A 204 0.03 13.62 32.38
N LYS A 205 -0.96 12.79 32.71
CA LYS A 205 -0.77 11.53 33.42
C LYS A 205 -0.50 10.38 32.46
N SER A 206 -0.04 9.26 33.02
CA SER A 206 0.10 7.98 32.30
C SER A 206 -1.27 7.41 31.92
N ILE A 207 -1.44 7.08 30.65
CA ILE A 207 -2.72 6.66 30.06
C ILE A 207 -2.61 5.27 29.43
N ASN A 208 -3.68 4.50 29.59
CA ASN A 208 -4.00 3.31 28.84
C ASN A 208 -5.01 3.67 27.74
N TYR A 209 -4.65 3.41 26.48
CA TYR A 209 -5.60 3.49 25.37
C TYR A 209 -6.31 2.13 25.26
N PHE A 210 -7.61 2.13 25.47
CA PHE A 210 -8.43 0.92 25.44
C PHE A 210 -9.38 0.94 24.24
N ASN A 211 -9.06 0.16 23.21
CA ASN A 211 -9.93 -0.09 22.06
C ASN A 211 -11.02 -1.10 22.48
N ILE A 212 -12.22 -0.59 22.71
CA ILE A 212 -13.36 -1.36 23.26
C ILE A 212 -14.19 -2.03 22.15
N SER A 213 -14.19 -1.45 20.95
CA SER A 213 -14.98 -1.98 19.84
C SER A 213 -14.26 -1.78 18.54
N SER A 214 -13.88 -2.87 17.91
CA SER A 214 -13.47 -2.90 16.51
C SER A 214 -14.31 -3.90 15.71
N HIS A 215 -14.62 -3.52 14.48
CA HIS A 215 -15.24 -4.37 13.49
C HIS A 215 -14.72 -4.05 12.10
N SER A 216 -14.56 -5.10 11.31
CA SER A 216 -14.04 -5.05 9.96
C SER A 216 -14.68 -6.16 9.14
N GLU A 217 -15.21 -5.80 7.99
CA GLU A 217 -15.77 -6.75 7.02
C GLU A 217 -14.70 -7.37 6.10
N LYS A 218 -13.60 -6.64 5.86
CA LYS A 218 -12.54 -7.04 4.91
C LYS A 218 -11.15 -6.95 5.55
N LYS A 219 -10.17 -7.62 4.94
CA LYS A 219 -8.76 -7.62 5.38
C LYS A 219 -8.19 -6.21 5.47
N ASP A 220 -8.42 -5.39 4.44
CA ASP A 220 -7.90 -4.02 4.38
C ASP A 220 -8.45 -3.13 5.50
N HIS A 221 -9.70 -3.38 5.94
CA HIS A 221 -10.30 -2.63 7.05
C HIS A 221 -9.57 -2.93 8.37
N VAL A 222 -9.11 -4.17 8.58
CA VAL A 222 -8.35 -4.55 9.77
C VAL A 222 -6.98 -3.88 9.77
N ILE A 223 -6.31 -3.87 8.62
CA ILE A 223 -5.01 -3.23 8.46
C ILE A 223 -5.11 -1.74 8.75
N GLU A 224 -6.13 -1.06 8.21
CA GLU A 224 -6.37 0.37 8.46
C GLU A 224 -6.53 0.67 9.96
N HIS A 225 -7.29 -0.16 10.69
CA HIS A 225 -7.43 -0.02 12.15
C HIS A 225 -6.11 -0.18 12.89
N ILE A 226 -5.34 -1.21 12.56
CA ILE A 226 -4.04 -1.47 13.19
C ILE A 226 -3.08 -0.30 12.94
N VAL A 227 -3.02 0.21 11.71
CA VAL A 227 -2.18 1.35 11.34
C VAL A 227 -2.61 2.64 12.05
N SER A 228 -3.92 2.90 12.15
CA SER A 228 -4.46 4.04 12.88
C SER A 228 -4.07 3.99 14.37
N ASP A 229 -4.21 2.82 15.00
CA ASP A 229 -3.82 2.62 16.40
C ASP A 229 -2.30 2.81 16.59
N ILE A 230 -1.48 2.31 15.67
CA ILE A 230 -0.02 2.55 15.66
C ILE A 230 0.30 4.06 15.60
N GLN A 231 -0.37 4.81 14.72
CA GLN A 231 -0.16 6.25 14.58
C GLN A 231 -0.51 6.99 15.88
N LEU A 232 -1.68 6.68 16.46
CA LEU A 232 -2.11 7.25 17.74
C LEU A 232 -1.07 6.99 18.84
N LEU A 233 -0.64 5.74 18.98
CA LEU A 233 0.34 5.35 20.00
C LEU A 233 1.69 6.06 19.79
N SER A 234 2.14 6.15 18.54
CA SER A 234 3.43 6.74 18.18
C SER A 234 3.48 8.24 18.42
N GLN A 235 2.37 8.95 18.20
CA GLN A 235 2.30 10.41 18.33
C GLN A 235 2.08 10.90 19.78
N ASN A 236 1.68 10.01 20.69
CA ASN A 236 1.26 10.41 22.04
C ASN A 236 2.16 9.82 23.13
N LYS A 237 3.00 10.67 23.72
CA LYS A 237 3.98 10.27 24.77
C LYS A 237 3.34 9.79 26.07
N ASN A 238 2.13 10.28 26.38
CA ASN A 238 1.40 10.01 27.62
C ASN A 238 0.72 8.64 27.62
N ILE A 239 0.47 8.06 26.44
CA ILE A 239 -0.01 6.68 26.33
C ILE A 239 1.17 5.75 26.63
N LYS A 240 0.99 4.87 27.61
CA LYS A 240 2.00 3.86 28.02
C LYS A 240 1.55 2.44 27.74
N LYS A 241 0.24 2.17 27.80
CA LYS A 241 -0.32 0.84 27.53
C LYS A 241 -1.37 0.91 26.42
N TYR A 242 -1.45 -0.16 25.65
CA TYR A 242 -2.50 -0.39 24.66
C TYR A 242 -3.30 -1.61 25.06
N SER A 243 -4.61 -1.47 25.16
CA SER A 243 -5.52 -2.55 25.51
C SER A 243 -6.61 -2.71 24.46
N VAL A 244 -7.05 -3.95 24.26
CA VAL A 244 -8.06 -4.29 23.24
C VAL A 244 -9.07 -5.26 23.83
N LEU A 245 -10.36 -5.00 23.58
CA LEU A 245 -11.44 -5.93 23.87
C LEU A 245 -11.58 -6.91 22.71
N VAL A 246 -11.37 -8.20 23.00
CA VAL A 246 -11.34 -9.27 22.01
C VAL A 246 -12.47 -10.25 22.25
N LYS A 247 -13.22 -10.52 21.17
CA LYS A 247 -14.39 -11.41 21.13
C LYS A 247 -14.18 -12.65 20.25
N ASP A 248 -13.15 -12.61 19.41
CA ASP A 248 -12.82 -13.65 18.45
C ASP A 248 -11.56 -14.41 18.90
N PRO A 249 -11.61 -15.75 19.03
CA PRO A 249 -10.45 -16.59 19.35
C PRO A 249 -9.26 -16.41 18.39
N ASN A 250 -9.52 -16.17 17.10
CA ASN A 250 -8.44 -15.97 16.12
C ASN A 250 -7.70 -14.67 16.40
N MET A 251 -8.43 -13.58 16.63
CA MET A 251 -7.86 -12.30 17.05
C MET A 251 -7.12 -12.44 18.40
N MET A 252 -7.65 -13.21 19.35
CA MET A 252 -6.98 -13.45 20.64
C MET A 252 -5.64 -14.17 20.43
N ARG A 253 -5.59 -15.19 19.57
CA ARG A 253 -4.37 -15.92 19.23
C ARG A 253 -3.34 -15.00 18.54
N LEU A 254 -3.80 -14.15 17.63
CA LEU A 254 -2.96 -13.15 16.95
C LEU A 254 -2.30 -12.21 17.97
N LEU A 255 -3.12 -11.53 18.78
CA LEU A 255 -2.64 -10.52 19.72
C LEU A 255 -1.72 -11.12 20.78
N LYS A 256 -2.01 -12.33 21.29
CA LYS A 256 -1.08 -13.03 22.19
C LYS A 256 0.26 -13.35 21.52
N SER A 257 0.26 -13.67 20.22
CA SER A 257 1.50 -13.90 19.46
C SER A 257 2.28 -12.62 19.16
N VAL A 258 1.60 -11.46 19.18
CA VAL A 258 2.22 -10.13 19.13
C VAL A 258 2.77 -9.70 20.50
N GLY A 259 2.45 -10.43 21.58
CA GLY A 259 2.96 -10.19 22.93
C GLY A 259 1.93 -9.61 23.90
N PHE A 260 0.66 -9.53 23.51
CA PHE A 260 -0.38 -9.10 24.44
C PHE A 260 -0.62 -10.14 25.54
N GLU A 261 -0.85 -9.65 26.75
CA GLU A 261 -1.22 -10.44 27.90
C GLU A 261 -2.73 -10.33 28.19
N VAL A 262 -3.30 -11.37 28.80
CA VAL A 262 -4.70 -11.32 29.22
C VAL A 262 -4.81 -10.46 30.47
N PHE A 263 -5.50 -9.33 30.34
CA PHE A 263 -5.77 -8.42 31.44
C PHE A 263 -6.99 -8.87 32.26
N LYS A 264 -8.09 -9.24 31.59
CA LYS A 264 -9.34 -9.66 32.23
C LYS A 264 -10.18 -10.51 31.28
N PHE A 265 -10.86 -11.54 31.80
CA PHE A 265 -11.96 -12.19 31.09
C PHE A 265 -13.29 -11.56 31.50
N SER A 266 -14.30 -11.62 30.62
CA SER A 266 -15.68 -11.36 31.02
C SER A 266 -16.12 -12.32 32.14
N GLU A 267 -17.29 -12.12 32.71
CA GLU A 267 -17.86 -13.14 33.57
C GLU A 267 -18.05 -14.48 32.82
N PRO A 268 -17.88 -15.62 33.50
CA PRO A 268 -18.12 -16.92 32.89
C PRO A 268 -19.59 -17.06 32.47
N SER A 269 -19.80 -17.43 31.21
CA SER A 269 -21.13 -17.75 30.69
C SER A 269 -21.45 -19.22 30.91
N ALA A 270 -22.68 -19.50 31.37
CA ALA A 270 -23.23 -20.85 31.43
C ALA A 270 -23.47 -21.45 30.02
N LYS A 271 -23.64 -20.59 29.00
CA LYS A 271 -23.82 -20.99 27.60
C LYS A 271 -22.46 -20.96 26.88
N LYS A 272 -22.30 -21.84 25.89
CA LYS A 272 -21.12 -21.84 25.00
C LYS A 272 -20.95 -20.46 24.34
N CYS A 273 -19.78 -19.86 24.54
CA CYS A 273 -19.34 -18.61 23.92
C CYS A 273 -18.10 -18.86 23.05
N ASN A 274 -17.66 -17.85 22.32
CA ASN A 274 -16.56 -17.97 21.36
C ASN A 274 -15.22 -18.26 22.06
N ILE A 275 -14.97 -17.68 23.23
CA ILE A 275 -13.71 -17.86 23.97
C ILE A 275 -13.89 -18.94 25.02
N THR A 276 -13.02 -19.96 24.99
CA THR A 276 -12.95 -21.01 26.02
C THR A 276 -11.60 -20.97 26.71
N PHE A 277 -11.60 -20.90 28.03
CA PHE A 277 -10.37 -20.93 28.84
C PHE A 277 -10.62 -21.73 30.12
N LYS A 278 -9.75 -22.70 30.43
CA LYS A 278 -9.85 -23.60 31.60
C LYS A 278 -11.26 -24.19 31.77
N ASN A 279 -11.85 -24.72 30.69
CA ASN A 279 -13.20 -25.30 30.64
C ASN A 279 -14.36 -24.36 31.00
N LYS A 280 -14.13 -23.04 30.98
CA LYS A 280 -15.16 -22.01 31.13
C LYS A 280 -15.33 -21.23 29.83
N TYR A 281 -16.54 -20.75 29.58
CA TYR A 281 -16.89 -19.97 28.40
C TYR A 281 -16.95 -18.48 28.74
N TYR A 282 -16.41 -17.64 27.86
CA TYR A 282 -16.32 -16.20 28.03
C TYR A 282 -16.81 -15.50 26.76
N SER A 283 -17.56 -14.41 26.92
CA SER A 283 -18.06 -13.62 25.80
C SER A 283 -16.96 -12.77 25.17
N TYR A 284 -16.04 -12.25 26.00
CA TYR A 284 -14.88 -11.49 25.55
C TYR A 284 -13.74 -11.58 26.59
N CYS A 285 -12.55 -11.13 26.19
CA CYS A 285 -11.46 -10.83 27.09
C CYS A 285 -10.85 -9.47 26.75
N ILE A 286 -10.19 -8.84 27.71
CA ILE A 286 -9.37 -7.65 27.52
C ILE A 286 -7.93 -8.12 27.49
N LEU A 287 -7.23 -7.78 26.42
CA LEU A 287 -5.80 -7.98 26.28
C LEU A 287 -5.07 -6.65 26.45
N THR A 288 -3.85 -6.65 26.99
CA THR A 288 -3.05 -5.44 27.17
C THR A 288 -1.58 -5.68 26.83
N ILE A 289 -0.88 -4.64 26.40
CA ILE A 289 0.56 -4.65 26.09
C ILE A 289 1.17 -3.29 26.42
N ASP A 290 2.46 -3.26 26.75
CA ASP A 290 3.22 -2.01 26.79
C ASP A 290 3.32 -1.40 25.38
N LYS A 291 3.24 -0.07 25.30
CA LYS A 291 3.27 0.63 24.03
C LYS A 291 4.55 0.35 23.24
N ILE A 292 5.71 0.39 23.89
CA ILE A 292 6.99 0.21 23.21
C ILE A 292 7.15 -1.26 22.79
N ASP A 293 6.70 -2.22 23.60
CA ASP A 293 6.68 -3.63 23.21
C ASP A 293 5.82 -3.85 21.95
N TYR A 294 4.64 -3.22 21.89
CA TYR A 294 3.79 -3.27 20.69
C TYR A 294 4.45 -2.66 19.46
N LEU A 295 4.95 -1.42 19.57
CA LEU A 295 5.54 -0.67 18.45
C LEU A 295 6.87 -1.27 17.95
N THR A 296 7.55 -2.06 18.78
CA THR A 296 8.81 -2.73 18.44
C THR A 296 8.62 -4.17 17.99
N ASN A 297 7.39 -4.70 18.06
CA ASN A 297 7.09 -6.02 17.57
C ASN A 297 7.32 -6.08 16.06
N ARG A 298 8.09 -7.08 15.60
CA ARG A 298 8.46 -7.24 14.19
C ARG A 298 7.26 -7.30 13.23
N ASN A 299 6.17 -7.98 13.63
CA ASN A 299 4.96 -8.12 12.82
C ASN A 299 4.18 -6.79 12.75
N VAL A 300 4.26 -5.97 13.79
CA VAL A 300 3.64 -4.64 13.81
C VAL A 300 4.47 -3.67 12.98
N MET A 301 5.80 -3.74 13.10
CA MET A 301 6.72 -2.91 12.32
C MET A 301 6.68 -3.22 10.82
N SER A 302 6.38 -4.46 10.40
CA SER A 302 6.26 -4.79 8.97
C SER A 302 5.10 -4.06 8.30
N LEU A 303 3.97 -3.84 9.01
CA LEU A 303 2.83 -3.08 8.51
C LEU A 303 3.11 -1.60 8.25
N ILE A 304 4.17 -1.07 8.89
CA ILE A 304 4.59 0.34 8.73
C ILE A 304 5.60 0.47 7.57
N LYS A 305 6.24 -0.64 7.16
CA LYS A 305 7.29 -0.67 6.13
C LYS A 305 6.79 -1.13 4.77
N ASP A 306 5.89 -2.11 4.75
CA ASP A 306 5.14 -2.46 3.55
C ASP A 306 3.99 -1.45 3.44
N GLU A 307 4.02 -0.64 2.39
CA GLU A 307 3.14 0.51 2.10
C GLU A 307 1.63 0.19 2.21
N TYR A 308 1.09 0.06 3.43
CA TYR A 308 -0.36 0.08 3.65
C TYR A 308 -0.90 1.46 3.98
N SER A 309 -0.04 2.42 4.38
CA SER A 309 -0.39 3.85 4.43
C SER A 309 0.85 4.75 4.35
N THR A 310 1.12 5.31 3.17
CA THR A 310 1.55 6.72 3.00
C THR A 310 1.36 7.12 1.54
N MET A 311 0.10 7.28 1.11
CA MET A 311 -0.15 8.10 -0.07
C MET A 311 0.16 9.55 0.31
N MET A 312 1.33 10.03 -0.09
CA MET A 312 1.70 11.43 0.13
C MET A 312 1.09 12.26 -0.99
N LYS A 313 0.32 13.28 -0.63
CA LYS A 313 -0.27 14.19 -1.61
C LYS A 313 0.85 15.02 -2.25
N PHE A 314 0.69 15.38 -3.52
CA PHE A 314 1.62 16.23 -4.28
C PHE A 314 2.23 17.41 -3.46
N PRO A 315 1.45 18.22 -2.71
CA PRO A 315 2.01 19.34 -1.93
C PRO A 315 3.03 18.93 -0.87
N GLN A 316 2.85 17.75 -0.25
CA GLN A 316 3.75 17.22 0.76
C GLN A 316 5.05 16.76 0.11
N LEU A 317 4.96 15.97 -0.96
CA LEU A 317 6.11 15.49 -1.72
C LEU A 317 6.96 16.64 -2.28
N LEU A 318 6.31 17.68 -2.82
CA LEU A 318 6.98 18.86 -3.34
C LEU A 318 7.78 19.58 -2.23
N ARG A 319 7.15 19.75 -1.05
CA ARG A 319 7.77 20.40 0.11
C ARG A 319 8.93 19.58 0.66
N GLU A 320 8.81 18.26 0.71
CA GLU A 320 9.86 17.36 1.15
C GLU A 320 11.04 17.35 0.19
N ALA A 321 10.79 17.30 -1.11
CA ALA A 321 11.83 17.40 -2.13
C ALA A 321 12.62 18.70 -1.99
N ARG A 322 11.92 19.84 -1.84
CA ARG A 322 12.58 21.13 -1.60
C ARG A 322 13.43 21.13 -0.34
N LYS A 323 12.89 20.63 0.78
CA LYS A 323 13.62 20.55 2.06
C LYS A 323 14.84 19.64 1.96
N LYS A 324 14.74 18.53 1.24
CA LYS A 324 15.84 17.59 0.98
C LYS A 324 16.98 18.24 0.17
N LEU A 325 16.62 19.07 -0.80
CA LEU A 325 17.56 19.89 -1.57
C LEU A 325 18.09 21.11 -0.77
N LYS A 326 17.55 21.37 0.43
CA LYS A 326 17.89 22.50 1.30
C LYS A 326 17.68 23.87 0.64
N LEU A 327 16.65 23.99 -0.19
CA LEU A 327 16.34 25.22 -0.93
C LEU A 327 15.23 26.04 -0.26
N THR A 328 15.34 27.36 -0.35
CA THR A 328 14.20 28.25 -0.05
C THR A 328 13.14 28.15 -1.15
N GLN A 329 11.92 28.63 -0.92
CA GLN A 329 10.90 28.62 -1.99
C GLN A 329 11.34 29.42 -3.22
N LYS A 330 12.11 30.50 -3.03
CA LYS A 330 12.64 31.33 -4.12
C LYS A 330 13.70 30.57 -4.93
N ASP A 331 14.67 29.96 -4.25
CA ASP A 331 15.73 29.21 -4.90
C ASP A 331 15.19 27.93 -5.56
N PHE A 332 14.15 27.34 -4.97
CA PHE A 332 13.48 26.17 -5.52
C PHE A 332 12.69 26.49 -6.79
N ALA A 333 12.04 27.66 -6.87
CA ALA A 333 11.40 28.10 -8.11
C ALA A 333 12.44 28.27 -9.23
N ALA A 334 13.57 28.93 -8.94
CA ALA A 334 14.67 29.06 -9.91
C ALA A 334 15.24 27.68 -10.33
N TYR A 335 15.41 26.76 -9.37
CA TYR A 335 15.85 25.40 -9.64
C TYR A 335 14.86 24.66 -10.57
N ILE A 336 13.56 24.74 -10.29
CA ILE A 336 12.51 24.10 -11.08
C ILE A 336 12.48 24.62 -12.52
N ASN A 337 12.68 25.92 -12.73
CA ASN A 337 12.70 26.52 -14.08
C ASN A 337 13.82 25.96 -14.97
N HIS A 338 14.84 25.32 -14.39
CA HIS A 338 15.94 24.68 -15.12
C HIS A 338 15.76 23.17 -15.32
N LEU A 339 14.72 22.56 -14.77
CA LEU A 339 14.50 21.11 -14.87
C LEU A 339 13.90 20.69 -16.22
N ASP A 340 12.98 21.49 -16.75
CA ASP A 340 12.25 21.22 -17.99
C ASP A 340 11.57 22.50 -18.49
N ASP A 341 11.47 22.67 -19.81
CA ASP A 341 10.89 23.86 -20.45
C ASP A 341 9.44 24.14 -20.01
N GLU A 342 8.69 23.08 -19.64
CA GLU A 342 7.33 23.15 -19.09
C GLU A 342 7.24 23.99 -17.80
N PHE A 343 8.36 24.16 -17.10
CA PHE A 343 8.43 24.89 -15.83
C PHE A 343 9.04 26.28 -15.94
N SER A 344 9.44 26.75 -17.12
CA SER A 344 10.16 28.02 -17.33
C SER A 344 9.53 29.29 -16.71
N SER A 345 8.24 29.25 -16.35
CA SER A 345 7.49 30.36 -15.75
C SER A 345 7.10 30.16 -14.28
N VAL A 346 7.61 29.13 -13.60
CA VAL A 346 7.26 28.87 -12.19
C VAL A 346 7.97 29.90 -11.29
N ASP A 347 7.17 30.67 -10.56
CA ASP A 347 7.66 31.66 -9.61
C ASP A 347 7.48 31.21 -8.15
N VAL A 348 8.07 31.98 -7.23
CA VAL A 348 8.00 31.70 -5.78
C VAL A 348 6.56 31.68 -5.26
N VAL A 349 5.66 32.47 -5.86
CA VAL A 349 4.25 32.54 -5.47
C VAL A 349 3.53 31.25 -5.86
N THR A 350 3.84 30.71 -7.03
CA THR A 350 3.33 29.44 -7.55
C THR A 350 3.77 28.28 -6.67
N ILE A 351 5.06 28.21 -6.32
CA ILE A 351 5.57 27.22 -5.35
C ILE A 351 4.85 27.32 -4.01
N ASN A 352 4.68 28.54 -3.49
CA ASN A 352 3.95 28.74 -2.23
C ASN A 352 2.49 28.28 -2.31
N ARG A 353 1.81 28.55 -3.43
CA ARG A 353 0.42 28.12 -3.66
C ARG A 353 0.32 26.60 -3.78
N TRP A 354 1.25 25.95 -4.47
CA TRP A 354 1.30 24.49 -4.60
C TRP A 354 1.58 23.81 -3.26
N GLU A 355 2.62 24.23 -2.53
CA GLU A 355 2.98 23.63 -1.23
C GLU A 355 1.90 23.81 -0.16
N ASN A 356 1.08 24.85 -0.26
CA ASN A 356 -0.02 25.13 0.68
C ASN A 356 -1.39 24.71 0.16
N SER A 357 -1.45 23.93 -0.93
CA SER A 357 -2.70 23.43 -1.52
C SER A 357 -3.71 24.54 -1.91
N LYS A 358 -3.24 25.75 -2.22
CA LYS A 358 -4.09 26.87 -2.67
C LYS A 358 -4.46 26.79 -4.14
N VAL A 359 -3.57 26.22 -4.95
CA VAL A 359 -3.77 25.99 -6.39
C VAL A 359 -3.18 24.62 -6.71
N LYS A 360 -3.86 23.84 -7.57
CA LYS A 360 -3.42 22.53 -8.03
C LYS A 360 -2.90 22.65 -9.47
N PRO A 361 -1.67 22.18 -9.79
CA PRO A 361 -1.26 22.00 -11.18
C PRO A 361 -2.05 20.86 -11.84
N SER A 362 -2.02 20.75 -13.17
CA SER A 362 -2.59 19.58 -13.86
C SER A 362 -1.88 18.30 -13.42
N ASN A 363 -2.55 17.14 -13.53
CA ASN A 363 -1.96 15.84 -13.19
C ASN A 363 -0.65 15.60 -13.96
N TYR A 364 -0.63 15.96 -15.24
CA TYR A 364 0.57 15.93 -16.09
C TYR A 364 1.71 16.77 -15.49
N LYS A 365 1.45 18.05 -15.22
CA LYS A 365 2.48 18.98 -14.73
C LYS A 365 3.00 18.58 -13.34
N ALA A 366 2.11 18.07 -12.48
CA ALA A 366 2.45 17.56 -11.16
C ALA A 366 3.37 16.33 -11.25
N LEU A 367 2.98 15.31 -12.04
CA LEU A 367 3.75 14.09 -12.20
C LEU A 367 5.09 14.34 -12.89
N LYS A 368 5.12 15.20 -13.92
CA LYS A 368 6.36 15.61 -14.60
C LYS A 368 7.35 16.21 -13.61
N LEU A 369 6.88 17.13 -12.76
CA LEU A 369 7.73 17.80 -11.76
C LEU A 369 8.30 16.79 -10.76
N LEU A 370 7.47 15.89 -10.24
CA LEU A 370 7.92 14.87 -9.30
C LEU A 370 8.92 13.90 -9.94
N ASP A 371 8.75 13.56 -11.23
CA ASP A 371 9.69 12.71 -11.98
C ASP A 371 11.05 13.39 -12.15
N CYS A 372 11.06 14.68 -12.52
CA CYS A 372 12.28 15.49 -12.62
C CYS A 372 13.01 15.63 -11.27
N LEU A 373 12.26 15.61 -10.16
CA LEU A 373 12.80 15.64 -8.80
C LEU A 373 13.29 14.26 -8.30
N GLY A 374 13.12 13.21 -9.11
CA GLY A 374 13.62 11.87 -8.82
C GLY A 374 12.78 11.11 -7.79
N LEU A 375 11.47 11.39 -7.70
CA LEU A 375 10.56 10.78 -6.73
C LEU A 375 9.82 9.56 -7.31
N ASP A 376 9.42 8.64 -6.43
CA ASP A 376 8.53 7.53 -6.77
C ASP A 376 7.10 8.07 -6.98
N LEU A 377 6.64 8.05 -8.23
CA LEU A 377 5.32 8.55 -8.61
C LEU A 377 4.20 7.65 -8.10
N TYR A 378 4.46 6.35 -7.90
CA TYR A 378 3.42 5.38 -7.58
C TYR A 378 2.70 5.72 -6.27
N THR A 379 3.46 6.25 -5.30
CA THR A 379 2.96 6.69 -3.99
C THR A 379 1.94 7.83 -4.06
N THR A 380 1.95 8.63 -5.13
CA THR A 380 1.05 9.78 -5.30
C THR A 380 -0.03 9.56 -6.36
N LEU A 381 0.09 8.54 -7.23
CA LEU A 381 -0.83 8.34 -8.36
C LEU A 381 -2.29 8.24 -7.89
N LYS A 382 -2.53 7.53 -6.78
CA LYS A 382 -3.88 7.37 -6.21
C LYS A 382 -4.45 8.61 -5.51
N THR A 383 -3.66 9.68 -5.40
CA THR A 383 -4.12 10.96 -4.83
C THR A 383 -4.58 11.95 -5.92
N PHE A 384 -4.38 11.61 -7.19
CA PHE A 384 -4.87 12.42 -8.29
C PHE A 384 -6.31 12.04 -8.57
N ASP A 385 -7.18 13.05 -8.54
CA ASP A 385 -8.58 12.89 -8.95
C ASP A 385 -8.61 12.41 -10.41
N SER A 386 -9.30 11.29 -10.66
CA SER A 386 -9.96 11.06 -11.93
C SER A 386 -11.12 12.05 -11.94
N GLU A 387 -11.10 13.06 -12.81
CA GLU A 387 -12.24 13.97 -12.92
C GLU A 387 -13.52 13.13 -13.09
N ASP A 388 -14.48 13.31 -12.18
CA ASP A 388 -15.77 12.60 -12.19
C ASP A 388 -16.41 12.76 -13.56
N ASN A 389 -16.40 11.69 -14.35
CA ASN A 389 -17.23 11.52 -15.52
C ASN A 389 -17.38 10.01 -15.79
N GLU A 390 -18.59 9.64 -16.17
CA GLU A 390 -19.03 8.30 -16.57
C GLU A 390 -18.16 7.66 -17.69
N ASP A 391 -17.25 8.43 -18.29
CA ASP A 391 -16.32 8.07 -19.36
C ASP A 391 -15.02 7.33 -18.92
N SER A 392 -14.82 7.06 -17.62
CA SER A 392 -13.60 6.37 -17.13
C SER A 392 -13.54 4.86 -17.41
N ALA A 393 -14.47 4.35 -18.23
CA ALA A 393 -14.67 2.92 -18.46
C ALA A 393 -13.79 2.30 -19.57
N LEU A 394 -12.97 3.07 -20.32
CA LEU A 394 -12.29 2.55 -21.51
C LEU A 394 -11.48 1.26 -21.30
N LEU A 395 -10.61 1.22 -20.27
CA LEU A 395 -9.84 0.01 -19.94
C LEU A 395 -10.72 -1.12 -19.40
N GLU A 396 -11.81 -0.76 -18.71
CA GLU A 396 -12.76 -1.73 -18.15
C GLU A 396 -13.63 -2.37 -19.23
N ASP A 397 -14.12 -1.58 -20.17
CA ASP A 397 -14.92 -2.02 -21.31
C ASP A 397 -14.11 -2.94 -22.20
N PHE A 398 -12.83 -2.63 -22.44
CA PHE A 398 -11.92 -3.54 -23.12
C PHE A 398 -11.76 -4.87 -22.39
N LEU A 399 -11.59 -4.86 -21.05
CA LEU A 399 -11.50 -6.09 -20.27
C LEU A 399 -12.81 -6.88 -20.33
N ARG A 400 -13.96 -6.20 -20.34
CA ARG A 400 -15.29 -6.81 -20.52
C ARG A 400 -15.45 -7.44 -21.89
N GLU A 401 -15.13 -6.74 -22.96
CA GLU A 401 -15.18 -7.27 -24.31
C GLU A 401 -14.24 -8.47 -24.49
N ARG A 402 -13.02 -8.37 -23.97
CA ARG A 402 -12.02 -9.43 -24.11
C ARG A 402 -12.39 -10.70 -23.35
N PHE A 403 -12.84 -10.58 -22.10
CA PHE A 403 -13.01 -11.73 -21.20
C PHE A 403 -14.46 -12.12 -20.91
N PHE A 404 -15.44 -11.30 -21.29
CA PHE A 404 -16.86 -11.55 -21.06
C PHE A 404 -17.73 -11.43 -22.33
N SER A 405 -17.14 -11.34 -23.52
CA SER A 405 -17.89 -11.43 -24.79
C SER A 405 -18.66 -12.75 -24.90
N PHE A 406 -19.74 -12.76 -25.67
CA PHE A 406 -20.54 -13.96 -25.94
C PHE A 406 -19.67 -15.15 -26.39
N GLN A 407 -18.72 -14.92 -27.30
CA GLN A 407 -17.76 -15.94 -27.76
C GLN A 407 -16.85 -16.44 -26.63
N SER A 408 -16.36 -15.58 -25.73
CA SER A 408 -15.54 -16.01 -24.57
C SER A 408 -16.35 -16.87 -23.59
N ARG A 409 -17.64 -16.56 -23.41
CA ARG A 409 -18.58 -17.34 -22.58
C ARG A 409 -18.89 -18.70 -23.20
N ILE A 410 -19.07 -18.78 -24.51
CA ILE A 410 -19.27 -20.05 -25.21
C ILE A 410 -18.01 -20.93 -25.16
N SER A 411 -16.82 -20.32 -25.30
CA SER A 411 -15.52 -21.02 -25.22
C SER A 411 -15.23 -21.60 -23.83
N SER A 412 -15.56 -20.86 -22.76
CA SER A 412 -15.42 -21.34 -21.37
C SER A 412 -16.41 -22.47 -21.04
N ILE A 413 -17.66 -22.36 -21.51
CA ILE A 413 -18.67 -23.42 -21.35
C ILE A 413 -18.25 -24.72 -22.06
N THR A 414 -17.65 -24.63 -23.25
CA THR A 414 -17.20 -25.80 -24.01
C THR A 414 -15.96 -26.49 -23.41
N LYS A 415 -15.19 -25.79 -22.56
CA LYS A 415 -14.06 -26.36 -21.81
C LYS A 415 -14.42 -26.89 -20.43
N GLY A 416 -15.66 -26.70 -19.97
CA GLY A 416 -16.07 -27.06 -18.60
C GLY A 416 -15.49 -26.17 -17.50
N GLU A 417 -14.86 -25.04 -17.87
CA GLU A 417 -14.23 -24.09 -16.96
C GLU A 417 -15.27 -23.06 -16.48
N ILE A 418 -16.10 -23.46 -15.52
CA ILE A 418 -16.92 -22.53 -14.73
C ILE A 418 -16.35 -22.54 -13.31
N GLU A 419 -15.15 -21.99 -13.12
CA GLU A 419 -14.57 -21.79 -11.79
C GLU A 419 -14.37 -20.30 -11.46
N GLU A 420 -15.06 -19.89 -10.40
CA GLU A 420 -14.97 -18.59 -9.76
C GLU A 420 -13.74 -18.54 -8.84
N GLY A 421 -12.84 -17.57 -9.10
CA GLY A 421 -11.63 -17.32 -8.33
C GLY A 421 -10.36 -17.75 -9.06
N CYS A 422 -9.32 -16.93 -8.96
CA CYS A 422 -7.98 -17.25 -9.47
C CYS A 422 -7.01 -17.18 -8.30
N ASP A 423 -6.91 -18.27 -7.53
CA ASP A 423 -5.80 -18.47 -6.59
C ASP A 423 -4.54 -18.69 -7.44
N CYS A 424 -3.87 -17.59 -7.80
CA CYS A 424 -2.64 -17.63 -8.57
C CYS A 424 -1.50 -16.92 -7.82
N GLN A 425 -0.32 -17.52 -7.87
CA GLN A 425 0.89 -16.97 -7.30
C GLN A 425 1.64 -16.16 -8.37
N ILE A 426 1.93 -14.89 -8.08
CA ILE A 426 2.79 -14.07 -8.93
C ILE A 426 4.26 -14.42 -8.62
N MET A 427 5.01 -14.79 -9.65
CA MET A 427 6.41 -15.18 -9.56
C MET A 427 7.27 -14.40 -10.57
N PRO A 428 8.60 -14.29 -10.36
CA PRO A 428 9.52 -13.86 -11.40
C PRO A 428 9.33 -14.68 -12.68
N LEU A 429 9.54 -14.06 -13.86
CA LEU A 429 9.34 -14.76 -15.14
C LEU A 429 10.18 -16.04 -15.23
N MET A 430 11.44 -15.96 -14.82
CA MET A 430 12.38 -17.07 -14.80
C MET A 430 12.78 -17.34 -13.34
N THR A 431 12.60 -18.58 -12.87
CA THR A 431 13.09 -19.01 -11.56
C THR A 431 14.49 -19.61 -11.62
N ASP A 432 14.88 -20.11 -12.78
CA ASP A 432 16.16 -20.74 -13.04
C ASP A 432 16.54 -20.58 -14.53
N GLN A 433 17.79 -20.90 -14.88
CA GLN A 433 18.31 -20.78 -16.24
C GLN A 433 17.67 -21.79 -17.23
N ASN A 434 17.03 -22.84 -16.72
CA ASN A 434 16.47 -23.96 -17.47
C ASN A 434 14.92 -23.98 -17.42
N ASP A 435 14.28 -22.84 -17.16
CA ASP A 435 12.83 -22.69 -17.01
C ASP A 435 12.13 -22.79 -18.39
N LYS A 436 12.28 -23.96 -19.01
CA LYS A 436 11.90 -24.27 -20.38
C LYS A 436 10.40 -24.18 -20.58
N THR A 437 9.62 -24.47 -19.53
CA THR A 437 8.16 -24.37 -19.53
C THR A 437 7.69 -22.94 -19.83
N VAL A 438 8.38 -21.92 -19.31
CA VAL A 438 8.08 -20.51 -19.59
C VAL A 438 8.40 -20.16 -21.03
N ILE A 439 9.58 -20.56 -21.51
CA ILE A 439 10.02 -20.32 -22.89
C ILE A 439 9.07 -21.00 -23.87
N ASP A 440 8.71 -22.26 -23.62
CA ASP A 440 7.79 -23.05 -24.45
C ASP A 440 6.40 -22.42 -24.46
N ARG A 441 5.91 -21.91 -23.32
CA ARG A 441 4.62 -21.19 -23.24
C ARG A 441 4.64 -19.89 -24.06
N ILE A 442 5.72 -19.10 -23.98
CA ILE A 442 5.88 -17.89 -24.79
C ILE A 442 5.91 -18.25 -26.28
N LYS A 443 6.66 -19.29 -26.67
CA LYS A 443 6.74 -19.78 -28.05
C LYS A 443 5.40 -20.27 -28.57
N LEU A 444 4.65 -21.01 -27.76
CA LEU A 444 3.31 -21.48 -28.09
C LEU A 444 2.37 -20.31 -28.43
N ILE A 445 2.35 -19.28 -27.59
CA ILE A 445 1.52 -18.08 -27.82
C ILE A 445 1.98 -17.32 -29.07
N SER A 446 3.29 -17.28 -29.32
CA SER A 446 3.86 -16.73 -30.54
C SER A 446 3.43 -17.48 -31.81
N GLN A 447 3.27 -18.81 -31.76
CA GLN A 447 2.71 -19.60 -32.88
C GLN A 447 1.26 -19.19 -33.19
N TYR A 448 0.40 -19.07 -32.18
CA TYR A 448 -1.00 -18.66 -32.36
C TYR A 448 -1.13 -17.21 -32.83
N THR A 449 -0.20 -16.35 -32.44
CA THR A 449 -0.20 -14.93 -32.83
C THR A 449 0.63 -14.64 -34.09
N LYS A 450 1.25 -15.66 -34.69
CA LYS A 450 2.12 -15.58 -35.88
C LYS A 450 3.27 -14.56 -35.76
N VAL A 451 3.76 -14.33 -34.54
CA VAL A 451 4.93 -13.51 -34.28
C VAL A 451 6.11 -14.44 -34.05
N ASP A 452 7.21 -14.23 -34.75
CA ASP A 452 8.38 -15.11 -34.64
C ASP A 452 9.07 -14.93 -33.27
N PRO A 453 9.12 -15.96 -32.41
CA PRO A 453 9.80 -15.88 -31.12
C PRO A 453 11.31 -16.17 -31.23
N SER A 454 11.86 -16.44 -32.42
CA SER A 454 13.25 -16.86 -32.62
C SER A 454 14.28 -15.91 -32.00
N ALA A 455 13.96 -14.63 -31.85
CA ALA A 455 14.82 -13.67 -31.16
C ALA A 455 15.14 -14.07 -29.71
N LEU A 456 14.23 -14.78 -29.02
CA LEU A 456 14.45 -15.30 -27.67
C LEU A 456 15.47 -16.43 -27.62
N ASP A 457 15.63 -17.20 -28.71
CA ASP A 457 16.64 -18.26 -28.80
C ASP A 457 18.06 -17.72 -28.91
N THR A 458 18.19 -16.41 -29.19
CA THR A 458 19.48 -15.75 -29.38
C THR A 458 20.05 -15.14 -28.10
N ILE A 459 19.33 -15.23 -26.98
CA ILE A 459 19.69 -14.63 -25.70
C ILE A 459 19.48 -15.62 -24.54
N ASP A 460 20.20 -15.41 -23.44
CA ASP A 460 19.90 -16.05 -22.17
C ASP A 460 18.90 -15.17 -21.40
N LEU A 461 17.62 -15.56 -21.41
CA LEU A 461 16.56 -14.76 -20.81
C LEU A 461 16.71 -14.64 -19.29
N PHE A 462 17.19 -15.69 -18.62
CA PHE A 462 17.45 -15.65 -17.17
C PHE A 462 18.55 -14.64 -16.85
N LEU A 463 19.64 -14.66 -17.61
CA LEU A 463 20.72 -13.67 -17.48
C LEU A 463 20.19 -12.25 -17.72
N TYR A 464 19.39 -12.04 -18.78
CA TYR A 464 18.80 -10.75 -19.08
C TYR A 464 17.89 -10.23 -17.95
N CYS A 465 17.09 -11.10 -17.32
CA CYS A 465 16.31 -10.74 -16.14
C CYS A 465 17.21 -10.39 -14.94
N SER A 466 18.26 -11.17 -14.69
CA SER A 466 19.19 -10.94 -13.57
C SER A 466 20.01 -9.65 -13.72
N GLU A 467 20.39 -9.29 -14.95
CA GLU A 467 21.10 -8.06 -15.29
C GLU A 467 20.17 -6.85 -15.46
N LYS A 468 18.86 -7.04 -15.19
CA LYS A 468 17.80 -6.04 -15.37
C LYS A 468 17.73 -5.46 -16.79
N LYS A 469 18.10 -6.25 -17.81
CA LYS A 469 17.88 -5.93 -19.23
C LYS A 469 16.47 -6.30 -19.68
N ALA A 470 15.87 -7.29 -19.00
CA ALA A 470 14.49 -7.69 -19.17
C ALA A 470 13.73 -7.55 -17.84
N HIS A 471 12.44 -7.27 -17.94
CA HIS A 471 11.51 -7.32 -16.83
C HIS A 471 10.37 -8.26 -17.20
N GLY A 472 10.00 -9.15 -16.28
CA GLY A 472 8.87 -10.02 -16.51
C GLY A 472 8.41 -10.76 -15.28
N ARG A 473 7.22 -11.34 -15.40
CA ARG A 473 6.56 -12.16 -14.38
C ARG A 473 5.78 -13.28 -15.02
N LYS A 474 5.55 -14.35 -14.25
CA LYS A 474 4.56 -15.39 -14.53
C LYS A 474 3.57 -15.48 -13.38
N MET A 475 2.35 -15.92 -13.68
CA MET A 475 1.36 -16.28 -12.67
C MET A 475 1.08 -17.76 -12.81
N VAL A 476 1.13 -18.44 -11.69
CA VAL A 476 1.00 -19.89 -11.60
C VAL A 476 -0.24 -20.21 -10.80
N ASP A 477 -1.10 -21.11 -11.29
CA ASP A 477 -2.30 -21.54 -10.55
C ASP A 477 -1.97 -22.53 -9.43
N VAL A 478 -3.01 -23.02 -8.73
CA VAL A 478 -2.90 -24.01 -7.65
C VAL A 478 -2.28 -25.35 -8.09
N ASN A 479 -2.32 -25.66 -9.38
CA ASN A 479 -1.78 -26.89 -9.96
C ASN A 479 -0.32 -26.73 -10.41
N GLY A 480 0.25 -25.53 -10.33
CA GLY A 480 1.58 -25.25 -10.83
C GLY A 480 1.62 -24.87 -12.32
N GLU A 481 0.47 -24.62 -12.96
CA GLU A 481 0.39 -24.26 -14.38
C GLU A 481 0.51 -22.75 -14.62
N ILE A 482 1.23 -22.37 -15.68
CA ILE A 482 1.39 -20.96 -16.06
C ILE A 482 0.14 -20.47 -16.78
N VAL A 483 -0.67 -19.70 -16.06
CA VAL A 483 -1.94 -19.13 -16.53
C VAL A 483 -1.80 -17.70 -17.07
N SER A 484 -0.68 -17.03 -16.79
CA SER A 484 -0.39 -15.67 -17.29
C SER A 484 1.09 -15.35 -17.27
N HIS A 485 1.53 -14.48 -18.17
CA HIS A 485 2.90 -13.95 -18.17
C HIS A 485 2.98 -12.53 -18.78
N SER A 486 4.03 -11.80 -18.42
CA SER A 486 4.44 -10.57 -19.07
C SER A 486 5.97 -10.55 -19.20
N LEU A 487 6.46 -10.13 -20.37
CA LEU A 487 7.87 -9.97 -20.70
C LEU A 487 8.09 -8.68 -21.49
N GLY A 488 8.97 -7.83 -20.97
CA GLY A 488 9.47 -6.66 -21.66
C GLY A 488 10.97 -6.46 -21.50
N PHE A 489 11.51 -5.55 -22.31
CA PHE A 489 12.94 -5.22 -22.38
C PHE A 489 13.15 -3.71 -22.31
N PHE A 490 14.31 -3.29 -21.82
CA PHE A 490 14.69 -1.88 -21.77
C PHE A 490 15.65 -1.55 -22.90
N PHE A 491 15.43 -0.44 -23.57
CA PHE A 491 16.30 0.09 -24.60
C PHE A 491 16.68 1.53 -24.28
N ASN A 492 17.88 1.95 -24.67
CA ASN A 492 18.21 3.38 -24.70
C ASN A 492 17.20 4.08 -25.62
N GLU A 493 16.56 5.15 -25.15
CA GLU A 493 15.51 5.87 -25.86
C GLU A 493 15.97 6.42 -27.22
N GLU A 494 17.13 7.06 -27.29
CA GLU A 494 17.68 7.61 -28.54
C GLU A 494 17.97 6.50 -29.56
N VAL A 495 18.52 5.38 -29.07
CA VAL A 495 18.77 4.21 -29.92
C VAL A 495 17.44 3.62 -30.38
N PHE A 496 16.45 3.50 -29.51
CA PHE A 496 15.13 2.99 -29.88
C PHE A 496 14.55 3.80 -31.04
N GLU A 497 14.55 5.14 -30.96
CA GLU A 497 14.01 6.00 -32.03
C GLU A 497 14.73 5.84 -33.38
N GLN A 498 16.05 5.67 -33.37
CA GLN A 498 16.81 5.45 -34.61
C GLN A 498 16.40 4.17 -35.37
N TYR A 499 15.74 3.23 -34.69
CA TYR A 499 15.33 1.94 -35.25
C TYR A 499 13.89 1.91 -35.72
N GLN A 500 13.20 3.06 -35.77
CA GLN A 500 11.85 3.13 -36.34
C GLN A 500 11.82 2.58 -37.79
N ASN A 501 12.86 2.87 -38.56
CA ASN A 501 13.01 2.42 -39.95
C ASN A 501 13.96 1.20 -40.11
N LYS A 502 14.39 0.56 -39.02
CA LYS A 502 15.33 -0.58 -39.04
C LYS A 502 14.84 -1.74 -38.19
N HIS A 503 15.46 -2.92 -38.31
CA HIS A 503 15.11 -4.05 -37.46
C HIS A 503 15.71 -3.87 -36.05
N LEU A 504 14.85 -3.74 -35.03
CA LEU A 504 15.25 -3.64 -33.63
C LEU A 504 15.53 -5.04 -33.08
N HIS A 505 16.76 -5.29 -32.64
CA HIS A 505 17.16 -6.60 -32.09
C HIS A 505 17.12 -6.58 -30.56
N ILE A 506 16.55 -7.63 -29.94
CA ILE A 506 16.50 -7.79 -28.47
C ILE A 506 17.90 -7.73 -27.83
N LYS A 507 18.95 -8.12 -28.57
CA LYS A 507 20.34 -8.01 -28.14
C LYS A 507 20.79 -6.58 -27.81
N GLN A 508 20.07 -5.57 -28.30
CA GLN A 508 20.33 -4.16 -28.03
C GLN A 508 19.69 -3.68 -26.72
N ALA A 509 18.99 -4.57 -26.00
CA ALA A 509 18.45 -4.24 -24.69
C ALA A 509 19.59 -3.90 -23.71
N CYS A 510 19.40 -2.84 -22.93
CA CYS A 510 20.34 -2.37 -21.93
C CYS A 510 19.76 -2.54 -20.52
N SER A 511 20.62 -2.47 -19.51
CA SER A 511 20.19 -2.61 -18.12
C SER A 511 19.38 -1.40 -17.68
N LEU A 512 18.35 -1.62 -16.86
CA LEU A 512 17.62 -0.58 -16.12
C LEU A 512 18.56 0.31 -15.28
N ASP A 513 19.70 -0.23 -14.84
CA ASP A 513 20.70 0.51 -14.06
C ASP A 513 21.59 1.41 -14.92
N SER A 514 21.47 1.39 -16.26
CA SER A 514 22.27 2.22 -17.17
C SER A 514 22.05 3.73 -16.98
N ASN A 515 22.97 4.55 -17.47
CA ASN A 515 22.91 6.01 -17.32
C ASN A 515 22.05 6.71 -18.39
N HIS A 516 21.31 5.96 -19.19
CA HIS A 516 20.51 6.49 -20.29
C HIS A 516 19.03 6.64 -19.89
N ASN A 517 18.34 7.54 -20.59
CA ASN A 517 16.88 7.48 -20.65
C ASN A 517 16.45 6.21 -21.39
N LEU A 518 15.38 5.60 -20.93
CA LEU A 518 14.96 4.27 -21.37
C LEU A 518 13.57 4.27 -21.99
N ASN A 519 13.41 3.47 -23.04
CA ASN A 519 12.11 2.98 -23.50
C ASN A 519 11.92 1.55 -22.98
N TYR A 520 10.83 1.32 -22.25
CA TYR A 520 10.42 -0.03 -21.82
C TYR A 520 9.39 -0.58 -22.81
N ILE A 521 9.73 -1.66 -23.52
CA ILE A 521 8.82 -2.30 -24.47
C ILE A 521 8.36 -3.67 -23.98
N VAL A 522 7.05 -3.86 -23.87
CA VAL A 522 6.43 -5.18 -23.62
C VAL A 522 6.27 -5.91 -24.94
N VAL A 523 6.99 -7.03 -25.07
CA VAL A 523 7.05 -7.82 -26.31
C VAL A 523 6.16 -9.06 -26.27
N SER A 524 5.85 -9.55 -25.06
CA SER A 524 4.97 -10.70 -24.87
C SER A 524 4.17 -10.53 -23.59
N GLY A 525 2.85 -10.62 -23.71
CA GLY A 525 1.94 -10.58 -22.58
C GLY A 525 0.73 -11.47 -22.86
N HIS A 526 0.38 -12.31 -21.89
CA HIS A 526 -0.78 -13.18 -21.98
C HIS A 526 -1.44 -13.35 -20.62
N SER A 527 -2.76 -13.49 -20.66
CA SER A 527 -3.60 -13.71 -19.49
C SER A 527 -4.83 -14.46 -19.96
N GLU A 528 -5.13 -15.57 -19.29
CA GLU A 528 -6.32 -16.38 -19.53
C GLU A 528 -7.57 -15.73 -18.90
N LYS A 529 -7.39 -15.08 -17.74
CA LYS A 529 -8.46 -14.42 -16.99
C LYS A 529 -8.25 -12.91 -16.88
N ARG A 530 -9.34 -12.18 -16.59
CA ARG A 530 -9.35 -10.72 -16.44
C ARG A 530 -8.42 -10.25 -15.32
N GLU A 531 -8.46 -10.91 -14.17
CA GLU A 531 -7.72 -10.54 -12.96
C GLU A 531 -6.21 -10.60 -13.22
N GLN A 532 -5.78 -11.60 -13.98
CA GLN A 532 -4.39 -11.76 -14.41
C GLN A 532 -3.95 -10.63 -15.35
N SER A 533 -4.83 -10.21 -16.28
CA SER A 533 -4.57 -9.09 -17.18
C SER A 533 -4.47 -7.77 -16.41
N ILE A 534 -5.32 -7.57 -15.40
CA ILE A 534 -5.29 -6.42 -14.51
C ILE A 534 -3.96 -6.38 -13.75
N ALA A 535 -3.57 -7.49 -13.10
CA ALA A 535 -2.33 -7.58 -12.35
C ALA A 535 -1.11 -7.31 -13.25
N ASN A 536 -1.14 -7.75 -14.51
CA ASN A 536 -0.10 -7.40 -15.48
C ASN A 536 -0.07 -5.90 -15.80
N LEU A 537 -1.19 -5.27 -16.12
CA LEU A 537 -1.21 -3.84 -16.43
C LEU A 537 -0.75 -2.99 -15.22
N ILE A 538 -1.26 -3.30 -14.02
CA ILE A 538 -0.90 -2.58 -12.79
C ILE A 538 0.59 -2.70 -12.49
N SER A 539 1.18 -3.87 -12.65
CA SER A 539 2.60 -4.02 -12.35
C SER A 539 3.50 -3.37 -13.40
N ASP A 540 3.06 -3.21 -14.66
CA ASP A 540 3.78 -2.38 -15.63
C ASP A 540 3.67 -0.90 -15.25
N MET A 541 2.50 -0.41 -14.84
CA MET A 541 2.33 0.95 -14.33
C MET A 541 3.20 1.22 -13.09
N LYS A 542 3.30 0.25 -12.16
CA LYS A 542 4.21 0.32 -11.00
C LYS A 542 5.67 0.45 -11.45
N LEU A 543 6.10 -0.36 -12.42
CA LEU A 543 7.47 -0.29 -12.93
C LEU A 543 7.76 1.10 -13.51
N LEU A 544 6.87 1.63 -14.33
CA LEU A 544 7.01 2.96 -14.91
C LEU A 544 7.07 4.05 -13.84
N ALA A 545 6.11 4.04 -12.91
CA ALA A 545 5.98 5.06 -11.87
C ALA A 545 7.16 5.08 -10.88
N LYS A 546 7.76 3.92 -10.59
CA LYS A 546 8.89 3.78 -9.66
C LYS A 546 10.25 4.13 -10.28
N ASN A 547 10.34 4.22 -11.61
CA ASN A 547 11.61 4.37 -12.31
C ASN A 547 11.67 5.66 -13.12
N THR A 548 12.47 6.61 -12.64
CA THR A 548 12.63 7.93 -13.26
C THR A 548 13.40 7.88 -14.59
N LYS A 549 14.22 6.84 -14.80
CA LYS A 549 14.98 6.62 -16.05
C LYS A 549 14.11 6.18 -17.22
N ILE A 550 12.97 5.53 -16.96
CA ILE A 550 12.06 5.14 -18.04
C ILE A 550 11.31 6.39 -18.46
N LYS A 551 11.43 6.77 -19.74
CA LYS A 551 10.78 7.96 -20.31
C LYS A 551 9.65 7.58 -21.25
N LYS A 552 9.76 6.46 -21.94
CA LYS A 552 8.71 5.95 -22.84
C LYS A 552 8.29 4.53 -22.51
N TYR A 553 7.02 4.25 -22.77
CA TYR A 553 6.45 2.92 -22.67
C TYR A 553 5.95 2.47 -24.04
N SER A 554 6.36 1.29 -24.46
CA SER A 554 5.98 0.70 -25.74
C SER A 554 5.38 -0.69 -25.56
N MET A 555 4.57 -1.11 -26.54
CA MET A 555 3.99 -2.45 -26.54
C MET A 555 3.77 -2.97 -27.96
N ILE A 556 3.89 -4.29 -28.12
CA ILE A 556 3.53 -4.98 -29.35
C ILE A 556 2.03 -5.32 -29.33
N ILE A 557 1.28 -4.72 -30.25
CA ILE A 557 -0.15 -4.96 -30.43
C ILE A 557 -0.41 -5.88 -31.63
N LYS A 558 -1.20 -6.93 -31.36
CA LYS A 558 -1.57 -7.97 -32.34
C LYS A 558 -3.09 -8.06 -32.55
N ASN A 559 -3.87 -7.36 -31.71
CA ASN A 559 -5.34 -7.36 -31.72
C ASN A 559 -5.86 -5.95 -32.09
N PRO A 560 -6.70 -5.82 -33.13
CA PRO A 560 -7.33 -4.56 -33.55
C PRO A 560 -8.09 -3.83 -32.46
N SER A 561 -8.86 -4.55 -31.64
CA SER A 561 -9.62 -3.93 -30.53
C SER A 561 -8.66 -3.30 -29.51
N ALA A 562 -7.51 -3.94 -29.28
CA ALA A 562 -6.47 -3.35 -28.42
C ALA A 562 -5.77 -2.15 -29.09
N LEU A 563 -5.64 -2.15 -30.42
CA LEU A 563 -5.03 -1.02 -31.15
C LEU A 563 -5.85 0.26 -31.01
N GLU A 564 -7.17 0.19 -31.22
CA GLU A 564 -8.05 1.37 -31.07
C GLU A 564 -8.10 1.86 -29.62
N LEU A 565 -8.21 0.95 -28.66
CA LEU A 565 -8.15 1.30 -27.23
C LEU A 565 -6.87 2.05 -26.89
N MET A 566 -5.71 1.50 -27.27
CA MET A 566 -4.43 2.09 -26.89
C MET A 566 -4.25 3.46 -27.55
N LYS A 567 -4.73 3.65 -28.78
CA LYS A 567 -4.79 4.98 -29.40
C LYS A 567 -5.65 5.96 -28.62
N ASN A 568 -6.81 5.52 -28.11
CA ASN A 568 -7.69 6.36 -27.28
C ASN A 568 -7.07 6.70 -25.91
N ILE A 569 -6.15 5.87 -25.41
CA ILE A 569 -5.34 6.17 -24.23
C ILE A 569 -4.22 7.20 -24.55
N GLY A 570 -3.89 7.40 -25.82
CA GLY A 570 -2.87 8.35 -26.28
C GLY A 570 -1.63 7.70 -26.87
N PHE A 571 -1.63 6.38 -27.10
CA PHE A 571 -0.50 5.74 -27.76
C PHE A 571 -0.45 6.09 -29.25
N GLU A 572 0.76 6.30 -29.75
CA GLU A 572 1.04 6.51 -31.16
C GLU A 572 1.59 5.24 -31.79
N ILE A 573 1.34 5.05 -33.09
CA ILE A 573 1.97 3.97 -33.84
C ILE A 573 3.42 4.35 -34.08
N TRP A 574 4.32 3.63 -33.41
CA TRP A 574 5.75 3.77 -33.63
C TRP A 574 6.17 3.08 -34.93
N LYS A 575 5.74 1.83 -35.13
CA LYS A 575 6.14 1.02 -36.29
C LYS A 575 5.15 -0.11 -36.60
N PHE A 576 5.02 -0.47 -37.88
CA PHE A 576 4.39 -1.72 -38.30
C PHE A 576 5.43 -2.83 -38.53
N SER A 577 5.03 -4.09 -38.32
CA SER A 577 5.85 -5.22 -38.78
C SER A 577 6.07 -5.18 -40.29
N GLU A 578 6.87 -6.09 -40.84
CA GLU A 578 6.89 -6.29 -42.29
C GLU A 578 5.49 -6.65 -42.82
N PRO A 579 5.13 -6.19 -44.04
CA PRO A 579 3.90 -6.59 -44.71
C PRO A 579 3.79 -8.11 -44.83
N THR A 580 2.57 -8.62 -44.78
CA THR A 580 2.31 -10.05 -44.96
C THR A 580 1.15 -10.30 -45.90
N GLU A 581 1.32 -11.24 -46.82
CA GLU A 581 0.25 -11.69 -47.72
C GLU A 581 -0.80 -12.56 -46.97
N GLN A 582 -0.45 -13.07 -45.79
CA GLN A 582 -1.35 -13.85 -44.98
C GLN A 582 -2.40 -12.95 -44.31
N LYS A 583 -3.62 -13.48 -44.14
CA LYS A 583 -4.67 -12.81 -43.37
C LYS A 583 -4.15 -12.54 -41.95
N SER A 584 -4.02 -11.26 -41.61
CA SER A 584 -3.59 -10.76 -40.30
C SER A 584 -4.70 -9.95 -39.66
N ASN A 585 -4.62 -9.77 -38.34
CA ASN A 585 -5.63 -8.98 -37.64
C ASN A 585 -5.39 -7.48 -37.84
N ILE A 586 -4.14 -7.03 -38.02
CA ILE A 586 -3.82 -5.61 -38.22
C ILE A 586 -3.78 -5.29 -39.72
N THR A 587 -4.63 -4.37 -40.17
CA THR A 587 -4.64 -3.85 -41.55
C THR A 587 -4.55 -2.33 -41.52
N PHE A 588 -3.65 -1.75 -42.30
CA PHE A 588 -3.51 -0.30 -42.44
C PHE A 588 -3.29 0.06 -43.91
N LYS A 589 -4.09 0.99 -44.44
CA LYS A 589 -4.08 1.38 -45.87
C LYS A 589 -4.12 0.18 -46.83
N ASN A 590 -4.99 -0.79 -46.56
CA ASN A 590 -5.15 -2.05 -47.31
C ASN A 590 -3.93 -2.98 -47.32
N ILE A 591 -2.92 -2.73 -46.47
CA ILE A 591 -1.77 -3.61 -46.28
C ILE A 591 -1.93 -4.34 -44.94
N ASN A 592 -1.68 -5.65 -44.96
CA ASN A 592 -1.77 -6.53 -43.81
C ASN A 592 -0.43 -6.62 -43.08
N TYR A 593 -0.47 -6.51 -41.75
CA TYR A 593 0.68 -6.54 -40.86
C TYR A 593 0.46 -7.54 -39.74
N ARG A 594 1.52 -8.25 -39.33
CA ARG A 594 1.45 -9.25 -38.25
C ARG A 594 1.22 -8.59 -36.89
N TYR A 595 1.82 -7.43 -36.67
CA TYR A 595 1.66 -6.62 -35.46
C TYR A 595 2.04 -5.17 -35.73
N CYS A 596 1.71 -4.28 -34.81
CA CYS A 596 2.30 -2.94 -34.72
C CYS A 596 2.92 -2.74 -33.34
N VAL A 597 3.86 -1.82 -33.26
CA VAL A 597 4.44 -1.33 -32.02
C VAL A 597 3.83 0.03 -31.74
N LEU A 598 3.26 0.16 -30.55
CA LEU A 598 2.75 1.42 -30.04
C LEU A 598 3.70 1.98 -28.99
N THR A 599 3.80 3.30 -28.89
CA THR A 599 4.61 4.01 -27.90
C THR A 599 3.84 5.19 -27.30
N ILE A 600 4.16 5.56 -26.07
CA ILE A 600 3.63 6.74 -25.38
C ILE A 600 4.70 7.30 -24.41
N ASP A 601 4.68 8.61 -24.15
CA ASP A 601 5.45 9.20 -23.06
C ASP A 601 4.94 8.68 -21.70
N LYS A 602 5.86 8.43 -20.77
CA LYS A 602 5.53 7.90 -19.45
C LYS A 602 4.58 8.83 -18.70
N ILE A 603 4.84 10.13 -18.71
CA ILE A 603 4.04 11.09 -17.94
C ILE A 603 2.68 11.30 -18.61
N GLU A 604 2.61 11.32 -19.94
CA GLU A 604 1.34 11.32 -20.66
C GLU A 604 0.48 10.10 -20.28
N LEU A 605 1.07 8.91 -20.24
CA LEU A 605 0.37 7.69 -19.84
C LEU A 605 -0.12 7.75 -18.39
N LEU A 606 0.78 8.05 -17.45
CA LEU A 606 0.47 8.03 -16.02
C LEU A 606 -0.46 9.18 -15.59
N SER A 607 -0.52 10.26 -16.38
CA SER A 607 -1.45 11.37 -16.16
C SER A 607 -2.80 11.19 -16.88
N ASN A 608 -2.93 10.17 -17.73
CA ASN A 608 -4.18 9.89 -18.44
C ASN A 608 -5.30 9.52 -17.45
N LYS A 609 -6.46 10.17 -17.59
CA LYS A 609 -7.62 9.96 -16.71
C LYS A 609 -8.06 8.50 -16.60
N ASN A 610 -8.01 7.73 -17.70
CA ASN A 610 -8.42 6.33 -17.72
C ASN A 610 -7.41 5.44 -17.01
N VAL A 611 -6.12 5.78 -17.12
CA VAL A 611 -5.03 5.06 -16.44
C VAL A 611 -5.07 5.37 -14.95
N ILE A 612 -5.29 6.63 -14.56
CA ILE A 612 -5.48 7.01 -13.15
C ILE A 612 -6.68 6.28 -12.57
N ALA A 613 -7.84 6.31 -13.23
CA ALA A 613 -9.03 5.58 -12.78
C ALA A 613 -8.75 4.07 -12.65
N PHE A 614 -8.04 3.47 -13.61
CA PHE A 614 -7.67 2.06 -13.57
C PHE A 614 -6.72 1.73 -12.40
N ILE A 615 -5.73 2.59 -12.12
CA ILE A 615 -4.81 2.43 -10.98
C ILE A 615 -5.53 2.67 -9.65
N ASN A 616 -6.47 3.63 -9.59
CA ASN A 616 -7.30 3.84 -8.40
C ASN A 616 -8.16 2.61 -8.11
N LYS A 617 -8.68 2.00 -9.17
CA LYS A 617 -9.54 0.82 -9.09
C LYS A 617 -8.81 -0.46 -8.71
N TYR A 618 -7.63 -0.70 -9.30
CA TYR A 618 -6.96 -2.01 -9.22
C TYR A 618 -5.52 -2.00 -8.70
N GLY A 619 -4.87 -0.84 -8.69
CA GLY A 619 -3.54 -0.66 -8.08
C GLY A 619 -3.65 -0.64 -6.59
#